data_AF-A0A142EK76-F1
#
_entry.id   AF-A0A142EK76-F1
#
_cell.length_a   1.000
_cell.length_b   1.000
_cell.length_c   1.000
_cell.angle_alpha   90.00
_cell.angle_beta   90.00
_cell.angle_gamma   90.00
#
_symmetry.space_group_name_H-M   'P 1'
#
loop_
_entity.id
_entity.type
_entity.pdbx_description
1 polymer ?
#
loop_
_entity_poly.entity_id
_entity_poly.type
_entity_poly.pdbx_seq_one_letter_code
_entity_poly.pdbx_strand_id
1 'polypeptide(L)'
;MSKELEKKSQELEQTLAKQLDMLKKDSQDWLKVGAAVAAGALLTYGIAQAIKKKKSSDETQKAMAVLEKEGLLNKDLKKRLTQNSKSSIWPSLAQRLLILGFALAKDQLINGFFTPSTIEKEVEETK
;
A
#
# COMPACT_ATOMS: atom_id res chain seq x y z
N MET A 1 -11.59 12.24 -52.16
CA MET A 1 -11.90 11.07 -51.31
C MET A 1 -10.64 10.36 -50.83
N SER A 2 -9.82 9.73 -51.68
CA SER A 2 -8.64 8.96 -51.23
C SER A 2 -7.56 9.77 -50.48
N LYS A 3 -7.22 10.97 -50.95
CA LYS A 3 -6.24 11.86 -50.27
C LYS A 3 -6.67 12.37 -48.89
N GLU A 4 -7.98 12.48 -48.63
CA GLU A 4 -8.49 12.88 -47.31
C GLU A 4 -8.48 11.72 -46.32
N LEU A 5 -8.70 10.49 -46.80
CA LEU A 5 -8.57 9.30 -45.95
C LEU A 5 -7.11 9.06 -45.54
N GLU A 6 -6.15 9.23 -46.45
CA GLU A 6 -4.72 9.11 -46.12
C GLU A 6 -4.24 10.18 -45.13
N LYS A 7 -4.73 11.42 -45.26
CA LYS A 7 -4.45 12.46 -44.25
C LYS A 7 -5.02 12.11 -42.89
N LYS A 8 -6.26 11.62 -42.84
CA LYS A 8 -6.89 11.20 -41.58
C LYS A 8 -6.18 10.00 -40.95
N SER A 9 -5.70 9.05 -41.74
CA SER A 9 -4.92 7.92 -41.20
C SER A 9 -3.56 8.38 -40.66
N GLN A 10 -2.87 9.29 -41.35
CA GLN A 10 -1.62 9.87 -40.85
C GLN A 10 -1.81 10.71 -39.57
N GLU A 11 -2.88 11.50 -39.49
CA GLU A 11 -3.23 12.26 -38.29
C GLU A 11 -3.59 11.33 -37.12
N LEU A 12 -4.26 10.21 -37.38
CA LEU A 12 -4.59 9.20 -36.38
C LEU A 12 -3.34 8.48 -35.87
N GLU A 13 -2.43 8.08 -36.75
CA GLU A 13 -1.15 7.48 -36.37
C GLU A 13 -0.29 8.45 -35.56
N GLN A 14 -0.23 9.72 -35.96
CA GLN A 14 0.50 10.75 -35.25
C GLN A 14 -0.12 11.05 -33.87
N THR A 15 -1.44 10.99 -33.77
CA THR A 15 -2.17 11.14 -32.50
C THR A 15 -1.95 9.94 -31.59
N LEU A 16 -1.98 8.71 -32.13
CA LEU A 16 -1.66 7.50 -31.38
C LEU A 16 -0.22 7.53 -30.87
N ALA A 17 0.73 7.93 -31.71
CA ALA A 17 2.14 8.05 -31.33
C ALA A 17 2.33 9.07 -30.20
N LYS A 18 1.65 10.23 -30.26
CA LYS A 18 1.66 11.22 -29.18
C LYS A 18 1.03 10.71 -27.88
N GLN A 19 -0.11 10.02 -27.97
CA GLN A 19 -0.75 9.42 -26.79
C GLN A 19 0.13 8.35 -26.16
N LEU A 20 0.82 7.54 -26.97
CA LEU A 20 1.69 6.48 -26.50
C LEU A 20 2.98 7.03 -25.89
N ASP A 21 3.52 8.12 -26.43
CA ASP A 21 4.70 8.80 -25.89
C ASP A 21 4.40 9.50 -24.56
N MET A 22 3.25 10.17 -24.46
CA MET A 22 2.75 10.71 -23.19
C MET A 22 2.51 9.60 -22.16
N LEU A 23 1.86 8.51 -22.56
CA LEU A 23 1.61 7.38 -21.68
C LEU A 23 2.90 6.71 -21.20
N LYS A 24 3.94 6.60 -22.04
CA LYS A 24 5.26 6.10 -21.63
C LYS A 24 5.90 7.00 -20.59
N LYS A 25 5.77 8.31 -20.76
CA LYS A 25 6.29 9.32 -19.83
C LYS A 25 5.57 9.24 -18.48
N ASP A 26 4.24 9.18 -18.51
CA ASP A 26 3.40 9.06 -17.31
C ASP A 26 3.59 7.70 -16.63
N SER A 27 3.78 6.64 -17.42
CA SER A 27 4.02 5.28 -16.91
C SER A 27 5.27 5.22 -16.04
N GLN A 28 6.29 6.03 -16.28
CA GLN A 28 7.50 6.01 -15.47
C GLN A 28 7.24 6.45 -14.03
N ASP A 29 6.36 7.44 -13.82
CA ASP A 29 6.02 7.92 -12.48
C ASP A 29 4.95 7.05 -11.82
N TRP A 30 3.96 6.57 -12.58
CA TRP A 30 3.01 5.57 -12.10
C TRP A 30 3.68 4.24 -11.74
N LEU A 31 4.76 3.86 -12.43
CA LEU A 31 5.53 2.66 -12.11
C LEU A 31 6.28 2.82 -10.77
N LYS A 32 6.86 3.99 -10.49
CA LYS A 32 7.51 4.27 -9.19
C LYS A 32 6.49 4.22 -8.05
N VAL A 33 5.35 4.87 -8.23
CA VAL A 33 4.25 4.87 -7.24
C VAL A 33 3.70 3.46 -7.07
N GLY A 34 3.44 2.75 -8.17
CA GLY A 34 2.96 1.37 -8.17
C GLY A 34 3.93 0.42 -7.47
N ALA A 35 5.23 0.57 -7.71
CA ALA A 35 6.27 -0.21 -7.03
C ALA A 35 6.33 0.08 -5.52
N ALA A 36 6.22 1.35 -5.11
CA ALA A 36 6.21 1.73 -3.71
C ALA A 36 4.99 1.15 -2.96
N VAL A 37 3.79 1.24 -3.57
CA VAL A 37 2.57 0.66 -3.00
C VAL A 37 2.67 -0.87 -2.92
N ALA A 38 3.17 -1.52 -3.97
CA ALA A 38 3.36 -2.97 -3.98
C ALA A 38 4.35 -3.42 -2.89
N ALA A 39 5.47 -2.73 -2.73
CA ALA A 39 6.43 -3.00 -1.66
C ALA A 39 5.82 -2.81 -0.27
N GLY A 40 5.03 -1.75 -0.07
CA GLY A 40 4.28 -1.52 1.17
C GLY A 40 3.27 -2.62 1.47
N ALA A 41 2.53 -3.10 0.46
CA ALA A 41 1.59 -4.20 0.60
C ALA A 41 2.30 -5.51 0.99
N LEU A 42 3.45 -5.81 0.38
CA LEU A 42 4.25 -6.99 0.71
C LEU A 42 4.81 -6.92 2.14
N LEU A 43 5.30 -5.76 2.58
CA LEU A 43 5.80 -5.55 3.93
C LEU A 43 4.70 -5.73 4.98
N THR A 44 3.55 -5.08 4.78
CA THR A 44 2.41 -5.20 5.71
C THR A 44 1.87 -6.64 5.78
N TYR A 45 1.79 -7.33 4.64
CA TYR A 45 1.41 -8.75 4.58
C TYR A 45 2.41 -9.64 5.35
N GLY A 46 3.71 -9.44 5.15
CA GLY A 46 4.76 -10.17 5.86
C GLY A 46 4.68 -10.00 7.37
N ILE A 47 4.51 -8.76 7.85
CA ILE A 47 4.34 -8.46 9.27
C ILE A 47 3.07 -9.11 9.83
N ALA A 48 1.94 -8.97 9.14
CA ALA A 48 0.67 -9.56 9.56
C ALA A 48 0.74 -11.09 9.66
N GLN A 49 1.43 -11.74 8.71
CA GLN A 49 1.63 -13.18 8.69
C GLN A 49 2.56 -13.65 9.82
N ALA A 50 3.62 -12.89 10.12
CA ALA A 50 4.53 -13.19 11.24
C ALA A 50 3.79 -13.11 12.60
N ILE A 51 2.97 -12.07 12.80
CA ILE A 51 2.18 -11.90 14.02
C ILE A 51 1.16 -13.05 14.18
N LYS A 52 0.49 -13.45 13.08
CA LYS A 52 -0.44 -14.60 13.09
C LYS A 52 0.25 -15.90 13.52
N LYS A 53 1.44 -16.21 12.97
CA LYS A 53 2.20 -17.42 13.32
C LYS A 53 2.63 -17.46 14.80
N LYS A 54 3.01 -16.32 15.36
CA LYS A 54 3.39 -16.19 16.78
C LYS A 54 2.18 -16.42 17.71
N LYS A 55 1.00 -15.92 17.32
CA LYS A 55 -0.21 -16.00 18.16
C LYS A 55 -0.79 -17.43 18.26
N SER A 56 -0.49 -18.31 17.31
CA SER A 56 -1.10 -19.64 17.21
C SER A 56 -0.28 -20.79 17.82
N SER A 57 0.98 -20.56 18.20
CA SER A 57 1.92 -21.67 18.48
C SER A 57 2.17 -21.89 19.96
N ASP A 58 2.83 -20.97 20.67
CA ASP A 58 3.41 -21.38 21.97
C ASP A 58 2.50 -21.28 23.18
N GLU A 59 1.79 -20.16 23.37
CA GLU A 59 1.08 -19.95 24.64
C GLU A 59 -0.21 -20.76 24.72
N THR A 60 -0.95 -20.87 23.61
CA THR A 60 -2.17 -21.68 23.54
C THR A 60 -1.85 -23.17 23.67
N GLN A 61 -0.74 -23.65 23.09
CA GLN A 61 -0.33 -25.06 23.21
C GLN A 61 0.17 -25.38 24.62
N LYS A 62 0.95 -24.49 25.25
CA LYS A 62 1.36 -24.64 26.65
C LYS A 62 0.16 -24.62 27.60
N ALA A 63 -0.79 -23.73 27.38
CA ALA A 63 -2.03 -23.69 28.17
C ALA A 63 -2.88 -24.96 28.00
N MET A 64 -2.97 -25.50 26.77
CA MET A 64 -3.64 -26.79 26.53
C MET A 64 -2.92 -27.95 27.21
N ALA A 65 -1.59 -28.01 27.15
CA ALA A 65 -0.80 -29.08 27.77
C ALA A 65 -0.89 -29.08 29.31
N VAL A 66 -0.92 -27.89 29.95
CA VAL A 66 -1.12 -27.77 31.39
C VAL A 66 -2.53 -28.20 31.80
N LEU A 67 -3.56 -27.79 31.04
CA LEU A 67 -4.95 -28.18 31.29
C LEU A 67 -5.22 -29.68 31.07
N GLU A 68 -4.50 -30.31 30.13
CA GLU A 68 -4.53 -31.77 29.92
C GLU A 68 -3.86 -32.51 31.08
N LYS A 69 -2.71 -32.01 31.55
CA LYS A 69 -1.98 -32.59 32.69
C LYS A 69 -2.78 -32.54 33.98
N GLU A 70 -3.60 -31.52 34.17
CA GLU A 70 -4.45 -31.35 35.35
C GLU A 70 -5.84 -32.00 35.20
N GLY A 71 -6.19 -32.52 34.02
CA GLY A 71 -7.49 -33.14 33.76
C GLY A 71 -8.67 -32.15 33.65
N LEU A 72 -8.41 -30.84 33.57
CA LEU A 72 -9.43 -29.79 33.42
C LEU A 72 -9.78 -29.47 31.96
N LEU A 73 -9.16 -30.15 30.98
CA LEU A 73 -9.41 -29.87 29.58
C LEU A 73 -10.79 -30.36 29.10
N ASN A 74 -11.81 -29.51 29.23
CA ASN A 74 -13.14 -29.74 28.66
C ASN A 74 -13.25 -29.29 27.19
N LYS A 75 -14.15 -29.93 26.43
CA LYS A 75 -14.41 -29.62 25.00
C LYS A 75 -14.77 -28.15 24.78
N ASP A 76 -15.49 -27.53 25.70
CA ASP A 76 -15.85 -26.10 25.66
C ASP A 76 -14.67 -25.17 25.92
N LEU A 77 -13.77 -25.53 26.84
CA LEU A 77 -12.54 -24.79 27.13
C LEU A 77 -11.58 -24.85 25.94
N LYS A 78 -11.43 -26.03 25.32
CA LYS A 78 -10.66 -26.22 24.09
C LYS A 78 -11.19 -25.32 22.97
N LYS A 79 -12.51 -25.26 22.79
CA LYS A 79 -13.16 -24.41 21.79
C LYS A 79 -12.91 -22.92 22.07
N ARG A 80 -12.98 -22.48 23.32
CA ARG A 80 -12.74 -21.08 23.72
C ARG A 80 -11.26 -20.67 23.59
N LEU A 81 -10.30 -21.54 23.94
CA LEU A 81 -8.87 -21.27 23.77
C LEU A 81 -8.44 -21.25 22.30
N THR A 82 -9.10 -22.03 21.45
CA THR A 82 -8.84 -22.05 19.99
C THR A 82 -9.64 -21.02 19.22
N GLN A 83 -10.67 -20.41 19.82
CA GLN A 83 -11.48 -19.39 19.19
C GLN A 83 -10.66 -18.10 19.06
N ASN A 84 -10.40 -17.69 17.82
CA ASN A 84 -9.65 -16.47 17.52
C ASN A 84 -10.34 -15.25 18.17
N SER A 85 -9.70 -14.65 19.17
CA SER A 85 -10.19 -13.41 19.79
C SER A 85 -10.23 -12.31 18.71
N LYS A 86 -11.42 -11.90 18.26
CA LYS A 86 -11.57 -10.80 17.30
C LYS A 86 -11.09 -9.52 17.99
N SER A 87 -9.87 -9.08 17.68
CA SER A 87 -9.29 -7.87 18.27
C SER A 87 -10.03 -6.65 17.71
N SER A 88 -10.76 -5.94 18.58
CA SER A 88 -11.51 -4.73 18.25
C SER A 88 -10.61 -3.49 18.05
N ILE A 89 -9.29 -3.64 18.21
CA ILE A 89 -8.33 -2.52 18.26
C ILE A 89 -7.90 -2.10 16.85
N TRP A 90 -7.78 -3.05 15.91
CA TRP A 90 -7.30 -2.79 14.54
C TRP A 90 -8.16 -1.79 13.76
N PRO A 91 -9.51 -1.85 13.79
CA PRO A 91 -10.36 -0.87 13.10
C PRO A 91 -10.13 0.56 13.57
N SER A 92 -10.03 0.76 14.90
CA SER A 92 -9.84 2.09 15.48
C SER A 92 -8.45 2.68 15.19
N LEU A 93 -7.41 1.84 15.22
CA LEU A 93 -6.04 2.25 14.94
C LEU A 93 -5.87 2.57 13.45
N ALA A 94 -6.44 1.75 12.57
CA ALA A 94 -6.43 1.96 11.13
C ALA A 94 -7.12 3.27 10.75
N GLN A 95 -8.28 3.56 11.33
CA GLN A 95 -8.99 4.81 11.09
C GLN A 95 -8.15 6.03 11.49
N ARG A 96 -7.48 5.98 12.64
CA ARG A 96 -6.57 7.05 13.10
C ARG A 96 -5.36 7.22 12.18
N LEU A 97 -4.75 6.12 11.74
CA LEU A 97 -3.63 6.15 10.80
C LEU A 97 -4.05 6.65 9.42
N LEU A 98 -5.26 6.33 8.96
CA LEU A 98 -5.82 6.84 7.70
C LEU A 98 -5.99 8.36 7.77
N ILE A 99 -6.60 8.86 8.85
CA ILE A 99 -6.80 10.30 9.05
C ILE A 99 -5.44 11.02 9.16
N LEU A 100 -4.49 10.45 9.90
CA LEU A 100 -3.14 11.02 10.03
C LEU A 100 -2.40 11.01 8.68
N GLY A 101 -2.52 9.93 7.91
CA GLY A 101 -1.96 9.83 6.57
C GLY A 101 -2.56 10.86 5.62
N PHE A 102 -3.88 11.08 5.67
CA PHE A 102 -4.56 12.12 4.90
C PHE A 102 -4.13 13.53 5.34
N ALA A 103 -3.92 13.74 6.64
CA ALA A 103 -3.43 14.99 7.20
C ALA A 103 -1.96 15.29 6.87
N LEU A 104 -1.10 14.27 6.75
CA LEU A 104 0.27 14.47 6.27
C LEU A 104 0.31 14.67 4.75
N ALA A 105 -0.53 13.94 4.03
CA ALA A 105 -0.64 14.06 2.58
C ALA A 105 -1.15 15.44 2.18
N LYS A 106 -2.18 15.99 2.86
CA LYS A 106 -2.62 17.38 2.57
C LYS A 106 -1.47 18.37 2.78
N ASP A 107 -0.64 18.22 3.80
CA ASP A 107 0.43 19.19 4.09
C ASP A 107 1.54 19.11 3.03
N GLN A 108 1.90 17.91 2.56
CA GLN A 108 2.83 17.76 1.44
C GLN A 108 2.25 18.12 0.08
N LEU A 109 0.96 17.83 -0.16
CA LEU A 109 0.28 18.18 -1.41
C LEU A 109 0.07 19.69 -1.51
N ILE A 110 -0.33 20.36 -0.42
CA ILE A 110 -0.49 21.81 -0.39
C ILE A 110 0.87 22.47 -0.59
N ASN A 111 1.92 22.03 0.12
CA ASN A 111 3.26 22.60 -0.09
C ASN A 111 3.77 22.30 -1.51
N GLY A 112 3.60 21.09 -2.04
CA GLY A 112 4.08 20.71 -3.37
C GLY A 112 3.32 21.34 -4.55
N PHE A 113 2.02 21.65 -4.41
CA PHE A 113 1.24 22.32 -5.45
C PHE A 113 1.29 23.85 -5.35
N PHE A 114 1.46 24.42 -4.16
CA PHE A 114 1.46 25.88 -3.96
C PHE A 114 2.86 26.50 -3.82
N THR A 115 3.95 25.72 -3.79
CA THR A 115 5.29 26.27 -4.07
C THR A 115 5.54 26.25 -5.57
N PRO A 116 5.53 27.41 -6.26
CA PRO A 116 6.11 27.46 -7.60
C PRO A 116 7.62 27.20 -7.43
N SER A 117 8.10 26.10 -8.00
CA SER A 117 9.50 25.90 -8.42
C SER A 117 10.54 26.82 -7.75
N THR A 118 10.94 26.50 -6.53
CA THR A 118 12.14 27.12 -5.91
C THR A 118 13.23 26.07 -5.78
N ILE A 119 13.46 25.31 -6.85
CA ILE A 119 14.64 24.46 -7.03
C ILE A 119 15.23 24.76 -8.41
N GLU A 120 15.53 26.04 -8.69
CA GLU A 120 16.38 26.46 -9.82
C GLU A 120 17.34 27.60 -9.39
N LYS A 121 17.68 27.69 -8.09
CA LYS A 121 18.62 28.72 -7.58
C LYS A 121 19.82 28.18 -6.80
N GLU A 122 20.22 26.92 -7.03
CA GLU A 122 21.46 26.38 -6.46
C GLU A 122 22.36 25.71 -7.50
N VAL A 123 22.52 26.28 -8.71
CA VAL A 123 23.68 25.96 -9.57
C VAL A 123 24.03 27.14 -10.47
N GLU A 124 24.38 28.30 -9.92
CA GLU A 124 25.17 29.31 -10.65
C GLU A 124 25.89 30.31 -9.73
N GLU A 125 26.44 29.84 -8.61
CA GLU A 125 27.55 30.52 -7.93
C GLU A 125 28.73 29.56 -7.83
N THR A 126 29.37 29.28 -8.96
CA THR A 126 30.80 28.97 -9.05
C THR A 126 31.15 28.84 -10.53
N LYS A 127 31.54 29.94 -11.19
CA LYS A 127 32.83 30.11 -11.87
C LYS A 127 32.96 31.49 -12.51
#